data_AF-A0A8T7CMU9-F1
#
_entry.id   AF-A0A8T7CMU9-F1
#
_cell.length_a   1.000
_cell.length_b   1.000
_cell.length_c   1.000
_cell.angle_alpha   90.00
_cell.angle_beta   90.00
_cell.angle_gamma   90.00
#
_symmetry.space_group_name_H-M   'P 1'
#
loop_
_entity.id
_entity.type
_entity.pdbx_description
1 polymer ?
#
loop_
_entity_poly.entity_id
_entity_poly.type
_entity_poly.pdbx_seq_one_letter_code
_entity_poly.pdbx_strand_id
1 'polypeptide(L)'
;GFALLGGLGLMMFWLVRVELESNVGDPMTAEVEQEIRSDLSMTAALGMLGIGLIILLASSHMLVWAAVNLAQSLGVSNLIIGLTIVAIGTSLPELAASITAALKNQHDLAIGNVIGSNMYNLLAVLGLAGAIAPTDFERAVLTRDFLVLIGLTIALFAMAYNVGGAGKIKRSEGGALLLAFVVYMGVLIAGAT
;
A
#
# COMPACT_ATOMS: atom_id res chain seq x y z
N GLY A 1 -12.13 -15.09 8.40
CA GLY A 1 -10.83 -15.52 7.85
C GLY A 1 -10.93 -16.20 6.51
N PHE A 2 -11.38 -17.46 6.47
CA PHE A 2 -11.32 -18.30 5.26
C PHE A 2 -11.94 -17.72 3.99
N ALA A 3 -13.05 -16.96 4.09
CA ALA A 3 -13.65 -16.29 2.93
C ALA A 3 -12.71 -15.26 2.28
N LEU A 4 -11.96 -14.48 3.08
CA LEU A 4 -10.99 -13.50 2.59
C LEU A 4 -9.78 -14.19 1.92
N LEU A 5 -9.30 -15.29 2.51
CA LEU A 5 -8.21 -16.09 1.93
C LEU A 5 -8.65 -16.78 0.63
N GLY A 6 -9.89 -17.27 0.55
CA GLY A 6 -10.47 -17.78 -0.70
C GLY A 6 -10.59 -16.68 -1.76
N GLY A 7 -10.98 -15.47 -1.35
CA GLY A 7 -10.98 -14.28 -2.20
C GLY A 7 -9.59 -13.92 -2.73
N LEU A 8 -8.54 -14.00 -1.91
CA LEU A 8 -7.15 -13.82 -2.34
C LEU A 8 -6.77 -14.82 -3.43
N GLY A 9 -7.10 -16.10 -3.24
CA GLY A 9 -6.80 -17.15 -4.21
C GLY A 9 -7.50 -16.91 -5.56
N LEU A 10 -8.77 -16.53 -5.52
CA LEU A 10 -9.54 -16.20 -6.73
C LEU A 10 -8.99 -14.95 -7.43
N MET A 11 -8.62 -13.92 -6.66
CA MET A 11 -8.05 -12.68 -7.18
C MET A 11 -6.67 -12.91 -7.82
N MET A 12 -5.80 -13.71 -7.19
CA MET A 12 -4.51 -14.09 -7.76
C MET A 12 -4.69 -14.91 -9.04
N PHE A 13 -5.61 -15.88 -9.04
CA PHE A 13 -5.93 -16.65 -10.23
C PHE A 13 -6.43 -15.76 -11.37
N TRP A 14 -7.33 -14.82 -11.06
CA TRP A 14 -7.87 -13.88 -12.04
C TRP A 14 -6.79 -12.95 -12.60
N LEU A 15 -5.92 -12.39 -11.76
CA LEU A 15 -4.80 -11.54 -12.20
C LEU A 15 -3.84 -12.29 -13.11
N VAL A 16 -3.43 -13.50 -12.73
CA VAL A 16 -2.56 -14.34 -13.57
C VAL A 16 -3.23 -14.62 -14.91
N ARG A 17 -4.53 -14.89 -14.92
CA ARG A 17 -5.26 -15.13 -16.16
C ARG A 17 -5.32 -13.89 -17.05
N VAL A 18 -5.61 -12.72 -16.48
CA VAL A 18 -5.63 -11.45 -17.21
C VAL A 18 -4.27 -11.14 -17.83
N GLU A 19 -3.18 -11.40 -17.11
CA GLU A 19 -1.82 -11.19 -17.61
C GLU A 19 -1.44 -12.19 -18.70
N LEU A 20 -1.87 -13.45 -18.59
CA LEU A 20 -1.63 -14.45 -19.64
C LEU A 20 -2.44 -14.16 -20.91
N GLU A 21 -3.57 -13.47 -20.77
CA GLU A 21 -4.43 -13.03 -21.87
C GLU A 21 -4.07 -11.62 -22.37
N SER A 22 -3.07 -10.94 -21.76
CA SER A 22 -2.61 -9.61 -22.18
C SER A 22 -1.82 -9.73 -23.49
N ASN A 23 -2.09 -8.81 -24.43
CA ASN A 23 -1.49 -8.86 -25.76
C ASN A 23 -0.06 -8.30 -25.72
N VAL A 24 0.85 -8.94 -26.46
CA VAL A 24 2.20 -8.42 -26.73
C VAL A 24 2.06 -7.04 -27.39
N GLY A 25 2.37 -5.98 -26.64
CA GLY A 25 2.20 -4.59 -27.08
C GLY A 25 1.47 -3.66 -26.09
N ASP A 26 1.15 -4.11 -24.88
CA ASP A 26 0.66 -3.22 -23.82
C ASP A 26 1.73 -2.14 -23.51
N PRO A 27 1.36 -0.83 -23.49
CA PRO A 27 2.26 0.24 -23.07
C PRO A 27 2.98 -0.03 -21.74
N MET A 28 2.35 -0.74 -20.79
CA MET A 28 2.96 -1.11 -19.52
C MET A 28 4.11 -2.12 -19.69
N THR A 29 3.96 -3.10 -20.57
CA THR A 29 5.04 -4.07 -20.88
C THR A 29 6.19 -3.37 -21.60
N ALA A 30 5.90 -2.42 -22.50
CA ALA A 30 6.90 -1.65 -23.22
C ALA A 30 7.70 -0.69 -22.31
N GLU A 31 7.06 -0.08 -21.30
CA GLU A 31 7.75 0.72 -20.28
C GLU A 31 8.68 -0.13 -19.42
N VAL A 32 8.22 -1.31 -18.98
CA VAL A 32 9.05 -2.26 -18.22
C VAL A 32 10.23 -2.73 -19.06
N GLU A 33 10.02 -3.07 -20.33
CA GLU A 33 11.07 -3.59 -21.21
C GLU A 33 12.14 -2.54 -21.54
N GLN A 34 11.79 -1.25 -21.61
CA GLN A 34 12.76 -0.15 -21.74
C GLN A 34 13.64 0.03 -20.49
N GLU A 35 13.14 -0.37 -19.31
CA GLU A 35 13.90 -0.31 -18.07
C GLU A 35 14.70 -1.56 -17.75
N ILE A 36 14.41 -2.69 -18.40
CA ILE A 36 15.19 -3.91 -18.25
C ILE A 36 16.61 -3.61 -18.72
N ARG A 37 17.50 -3.52 -17.73
CA ARG A 37 18.94 -3.42 -17.94
C ARG A 37 19.43 -4.72 -18.56
N SER A 38 19.56 -4.71 -19.88
CA SER A 38 20.03 -5.85 -20.69
C SER A 38 21.46 -6.29 -20.36
N ASP A 39 22.20 -5.48 -19.60
CA ASP A 39 23.56 -5.72 -19.14
C ASP A 39 23.64 -6.55 -17.84
N LEU A 40 22.52 -6.77 -17.13
CA LEU A 40 22.50 -7.52 -15.88
C LEU A 40 22.16 -8.99 -16.10
N SER A 41 22.94 -9.89 -15.48
CA SER A 41 22.57 -11.30 -15.38
C SER A 41 21.38 -11.48 -14.43
N MET A 42 20.55 -12.50 -14.66
CA MET A 42 19.39 -12.81 -13.81
C MET A 42 19.79 -12.94 -12.33
N THR A 43 20.92 -13.58 -12.04
CA THR A 43 21.44 -13.71 -10.68
C THR A 43 21.80 -12.38 -10.06
N ALA A 44 22.39 -11.45 -10.83
CA ALA A 44 22.69 -10.11 -10.35
C ALA A 44 21.41 -9.30 -10.08
N ALA A 45 20.40 -9.41 -10.96
CA ALA A 45 19.10 -8.77 -10.77
C ALA A 45 18.39 -9.27 -9.49
N LEU A 46 18.33 -10.58 -9.29
CA LEU A 46 17.78 -11.18 -8.07
C LEU A 46 18.58 -10.79 -6.82
N GLY A 47 19.91 -10.72 -6.93
CA GLY A 47 20.79 -10.26 -5.86
C GLY A 47 20.52 -8.80 -5.47
N MET A 48 20.41 -7.91 -6.46
CA MET A 48 20.09 -6.49 -6.24
C MET A 48 18.69 -6.31 -5.64
N LEU A 49 17.71 -7.07 -6.12
CA LEU A 49 16.36 -7.07 -5.55
C LEU A 49 16.37 -7.50 -4.08
N GLY A 50 17.04 -8.61 -3.77
CA GLY A 50 17.13 -9.12 -2.40
C GLY A 50 17.84 -8.16 -1.45
N ILE A 51 18.99 -7.62 -1.85
CA ILE A 51 19.74 -6.63 -1.06
C ILE A 51 18.90 -5.36 -0.87
N GLY A 52 18.29 -4.86 -1.94
CA GLY A 52 17.43 -3.67 -1.88
C GLY A 52 16.25 -3.86 -0.92
N LEU A 53 15.59 -5.02 -0.98
CA LEU A 53 14.48 -5.36 -0.08
C LEU A 53 14.95 -5.43 1.38
N ILE A 54 16.08 -6.08 1.67
CA ILE A 54 16.63 -6.16 3.03
C ILE A 54 16.94 -4.76 3.57
N ILE A 55 17.64 -3.93 2.79
CA ILE A 55 17.96 -2.55 3.19
C ILE A 55 16.69 -1.75 3.44
N LEU A 56 15.69 -1.87 2.56
CA LEU A 56 14.43 -1.16 2.69
C LEU A 56 13.69 -1.55 3.97
N LEU A 57 13.55 -2.86 4.24
CA LEU A 57 12.87 -3.36 5.44
C LEU A 57 13.63 -3.01 6.71
N ALA A 58 14.96 -3.17 6.72
CA ALA A 58 15.79 -2.82 7.86
C ALA A 58 15.73 -1.31 8.17
N SER A 59 15.82 -0.48 7.14
CA SER A 59 15.77 0.99 7.30
C SER A 59 14.42 1.47 7.82
N SER A 60 13.31 0.92 7.30
CA SER A 60 11.97 1.17 7.83
C SER A 60 11.87 0.79 9.32
N HIS A 61 12.30 -0.42 9.69
CA HIS A 61 12.24 -0.88 11.08
C HIS A 61 13.08 0.00 12.03
N MET A 62 14.27 0.40 11.61
CA MET A 62 15.13 1.32 12.38
C MET A 62 14.49 2.70 12.56
N LEU A 63 13.86 3.23 11.52
CA LEU A 63 13.17 4.52 11.58
C LEU A 63 11.99 4.48 12.55
N VAL A 64 11.16 3.45 12.47
CA VAL A 64 10.03 3.25 13.41
C VAL A 64 10.53 3.11 14.84
N TRP A 65 11.58 2.30 15.05
CA TRP A 65 12.18 2.13 16.38
C TRP A 65 12.68 3.46 16.94
N ALA A 66 13.42 4.25 16.16
CA ALA A 66 13.92 5.55 16.61
C ALA A 66 12.78 6.54 16.90
N ALA A 67 11.75 6.58 16.04
CA ALA A 67 10.59 7.46 16.21
C ALA A 67 9.76 7.11 17.46
N VAL A 68 9.56 5.81 17.74
CA VAL A 68 8.88 5.33 18.95
C VAL A 68 9.64 5.76 20.21
N ASN A 69 10.96 5.52 20.26
CA ASN A 69 11.78 5.91 21.41
C ASN A 69 11.77 7.42 21.65
N LEU A 70 11.82 8.23 20.58
CA LEU A 70 11.72 9.68 20.67
C LEU A 70 10.34 10.13 21.18
N ALA A 71 9.26 9.54 20.68
CA ALA A 71 7.92 9.86 21.14
C ALA A 71 7.72 9.51 22.63
N GLN A 72 8.24 8.36 23.07
CA GLN A 72 8.21 7.95 24.48
C GLN A 72 9.02 8.88 25.38
N SER A 73 10.20 9.34 24.95
CA SER A 73 11.01 10.29 25.73
C SER A 73 10.37 11.68 25.83
N LEU A 74 9.51 12.04 24.87
CA LEU A 74 8.66 13.23 24.90
C LEU A 74 7.36 13.05 25.68
N GLY A 75 7.12 11.88 26.28
CA GLY A 75 5.92 11.60 27.09
C GLY A 75 4.66 11.30 26.29
N VAL A 76 4.78 10.99 24.99
CA VAL A 76 3.64 10.58 24.16
C VAL A 76 3.16 9.19 24.60
N SER A 77 1.84 9.00 24.71
CA SER A 77 1.25 7.73 25.15
C SER A 77 1.46 6.62 24.13
N ASN A 78 1.63 5.38 24.61
CA ASN A 78 1.75 4.20 23.74
C ASN A 78 0.54 4.01 22.81
N LEU A 79 -0.64 4.49 23.22
CA LEU A 79 -1.84 4.48 22.39
C LEU A 79 -1.67 5.39 21.16
N ILE A 80 -1.26 6.64 21.35
CA ILE A 80 -1.03 7.57 20.24
C ILE A 80 0.09 7.04 19.34
N ILE A 81 1.18 6.51 19.91
CA ILE A 81 2.29 5.92 19.16
C ILE A 81 1.80 4.75 18.29
N GLY A 82 0.98 3.85 18.84
CA GLY A 82 0.41 2.72 18.10
C GLY A 82 -0.49 3.16 16.96
N LEU A 83 -1.36 4.15 17.20
CA LEU A 83 -2.30 4.68 16.21
C LEU A 83 -1.63 5.54 15.12
N THR A 84 -0.41 6.04 15.36
CA THR A 84 0.28 6.97 14.45
C THR A 84 1.56 6.37 13.89
N ILE A 85 2.64 6.36 14.67
CA ILE A 85 4.00 6.01 14.24
C ILE A 85 4.07 4.56 13.79
N VAL A 86 3.50 3.63 14.56
CA VAL A 86 3.54 2.21 14.23
C VAL A 86 2.68 1.92 12.99
N ALA A 87 1.46 2.49 12.95
CA ALA A 87 0.54 2.33 11.82
C ALA A 87 1.12 2.87 10.50
N ILE A 88 1.76 4.05 10.51
CA ILE A 88 2.45 4.60 9.34
C ILE A 88 3.71 3.78 9.04
N GLY A 89 4.42 3.36 10.08
CA GLY A 89 5.68 2.63 10.02
C GLY A 89 5.65 1.37 9.17
N THR A 90 4.58 0.58 9.30
CA THR A 90 4.41 -0.66 8.51
C THR A 90 4.19 -0.41 7.02
N SER A 91 3.78 0.81 6.63
CA SER A 91 3.54 1.19 5.24
C SER A 91 4.71 2.01 4.63
N LEU A 92 5.79 2.22 5.38
CA LEU A 92 6.95 2.99 4.91
C LEU A 92 7.68 2.32 3.73
N PRO A 93 7.90 1.00 3.70
CA PRO A 93 8.50 0.34 2.54
C PRO A 93 7.68 0.58 1.26
N GLU A 94 6.37 0.45 1.36
CA GLU A 94 5.41 0.63 0.27
C GLU A 94 5.38 2.10 -0.18
N LEU A 95 5.42 3.03 0.76
CA LEU A 95 5.50 4.47 0.47
C LEU A 95 6.80 4.79 -0.28
N ALA A 96 7.93 4.28 0.18
CA ALA A 96 9.23 4.50 -0.47
C ALA A 96 9.27 3.89 -1.88
N ALA A 97 8.72 2.68 -2.06
CA ALA A 97 8.60 2.04 -3.38
C ALA A 97 7.70 2.86 -4.31
N SER A 98 6.53 3.30 -3.84
CA SER A 98 5.58 4.11 -4.63
C SER A 98 6.15 5.47 -5.03
N ILE A 99 6.82 6.16 -4.11
CA ILE A 99 7.48 7.44 -4.38
C ILE A 99 8.59 7.23 -5.42
N THR A 100 9.40 6.18 -5.27
CA THR A 100 10.49 5.89 -6.22
C THR A 100 9.95 5.60 -7.63
N ALA A 101 8.88 4.80 -7.74
CA ALA A 101 8.21 4.54 -9.01
C ALA A 101 7.64 5.83 -9.63
N ALA A 102 6.96 6.66 -8.82
CA ALA A 102 6.42 7.93 -9.28
C ALA A 102 7.50 8.93 -9.74
N LEU A 103 8.65 8.98 -9.06
CA LEU A 103 9.80 9.82 -9.44
C LEU A 103 10.45 9.36 -10.75
N LYS A 104 10.33 8.06 -11.09
CA LYS A 104 10.75 7.50 -12.37
C LYS A 104 9.69 7.61 -13.47
N ASN A 105 8.58 8.32 -13.22
CA ASN A 105 7.41 8.41 -14.11
C ASN A 105 6.67 7.09 -14.36
N GLN A 106 6.90 6.06 -13.53
CA GLN A 106 6.21 4.77 -13.57
C GLN A 106 4.92 4.85 -12.74
N HIS A 107 3.97 5.64 -13.20
CA HIS A 107 2.74 5.92 -12.44
C HIS A 107 1.88 4.66 -12.26
N ASP A 108 1.87 3.77 -13.24
CA ASP A 108 1.13 2.51 -13.18
C ASP A 108 1.70 1.57 -12.12
N LEU A 109 3.04 1.50 -11.98
CA LEU A 109 3.68 0.73 -10.92
C LEU A 109 3.41 1.34 -9.53
N ALA A 110 3.41 2.67 -9.41
CA ALA A 110 3.09 3.35 -8.15
C ALA A 110 1.63 3.08 -7.71
N ILE A 111 0.67 3.19 -8.63
CA ILE A 111 -0.75 2.88 -8.35
C ILE A 111 -0.92 1.38 -8.06
N GLY A 112 -0.29 0.52 -8.86
CA GLY A 112 -0.32 -0.93 -8.68
C GLY A 112 0.20 -1.35 -7.31
N ASN A 113 1.26 -0.72 -6.81
CA ASN A 113 1.77 -0.97 -5.46
C ASN A 113 0.76 -0.57 -4.38
N VAL A 114 0.12 0.60 -4.48
CA VAL A 114 -0.89 1.05 -3.50
C VAL A 114 -2.11 0.13 -3.49
N ILE A 115 -2.65 -0.21 -4.66
CA ILE A 115 -3.83 -1.08 -4.78
C ILE A 115 -3.48 -2.50 -4.31
N GLY A 116 -2.37 -3.05 -4.79
CA GLY A 116 -1.90 -4.39 -4.45
C GLY A 116 -1.67 -4.57 -2.96
N SER A 117 -0.99 -3.63 -2.29
CA SER A 117 -0.74 -3.69 -0.86
C SER A 117 -2.00 -3.58 -0.01
N ASN A 118 -2.98 -2.74 -0.42
CA ASN A 118 -4.28 -2.67 0.26
C ASN A 118 -5.07 -3.97 0.11
N MET A 119 -5.08 -4.56 -1.08
CA MET A 119 -5.72 -5.86 -1.32
C MET A 119 -5.05 -6.97 -0.52
N TYR A 120 -3.72 -7.01 -0.49
CA TYR A 120 -2.97 -7.98 0.30
C TYR A 120 -3.24 -7.84 1.81
N ASN A 121 -3.26 -6.61 2.33
CA ASN A 121 -3.58 -6.37 3.74
C ASN A 121 -5.00 -6.81 4.11
N LEU A 122 -5.99 -6.55 3.25
CA LEU A 122 -7.38 -6.95 3.50
C LEU A 122 -7.63 -8.44 3.31
N LEU A 123 -7.03 -9.06 2.29
CA LEU A 123 -7.32 -10.44 1.93
C LEU A 123 -6.39 -11.43 2.63
N ALA A 124 -5.09 -11.14 2.67
CA ALA A 124 -4.08 -12.01 3.26
C ALA A 124 -3.92 -11.74 4.75
N VAL A 125 -3.54 -10.52 5.16
CA VAL A 125 -3.21 -10.21 6.57
C VAL A 125 -4.44 -10.35 7.46
N LEU A 126 -5.53 -9.65 7.12
CA LEU A 126 -6.79 -9.76 7.85
C LEU A 126 -7.45 -11.13 7.70
N GLY A 127 -7.35 -11.75 6.52
CA GLY A 127 -7.86 -13.10 6.27
C GLY A 127 -7.19 -14.16 7.12
N LEU A 128 -5.86 -14.10 7.25
CA LEU A 128 -5.06 -15.00 8.08
C LEU A 128 -5.31 -14.74 9.57
N ALA A 129 -5.28 -13.48 10.00
CA ALA A 129 -5.59 -13.10 11.39
C ALA A 129 -6.97 -13.65 11.81
N GLY A 130 -8.00 -13.39 11.00
CA GLY A 130 -9.35 -13.89 11.26
C GLY A 130 -9.59 -15.37 10.95
N ALA A 131 -8.59 -16.11 10.45
CA ALA A 131 -8.64 -17.58 10.33
C ALA A 131 -7.98 -18.24 11.54
N ILE A 132 -6.91 -17.63 12.08
CA ILE A 132 -6.21 -18.11 13.27
C ILE A 132 -6.99 -17.76 14.55
N ALA A 133 -7.42 -16.49 14.67
CA ALA A 133 -8.10 -15.96 15.84
C ALA A 133 -9.32 -15.14 15.39
N PRO A 134 -10.50 -15.76 15.27
CA PRO A 134 -11.73 -15.04 14.97
C PRO A 134 -12.01 -14.00 16.07
N THR A 135 -12.01 -12.72 15.71
CA THR A 135 -12.30 -11.60 16.61
C THR A 135 -13.51 -10.83 16.12
N ASP A 136 -14.34 -10.40 17.07
CA ASP A 136 -15.42 -9.46 16.80
C ASP A 136 -14.84 -8.07 16.53
N PHE A 137 -15.31 -7.43 15.47
CA PHE A 137 -14.94 -6.05 15.18
C PHE A 137 -15.78 -5.10 16.02
N GLU A 138 -15.14 -4.10 16.60
CA GLU A 138 -15.84 -3.00 17.22
C GLU A 138 -16.72 -2.30 16.18
N ARG A 139 -17.93 -1.89 16.58
CA ARG A 139 -18.90 -1.29 15.66
C ARG A 139 -18.32 -0.09 14.90
N ALA A 140 -17.49 0.71 15.58
CA ALA A 140 -16.80 1.85 15.00
C ALA A 140 -15.92 1.48 13.80
N VAL A 141 -15.23 0.34 13.84
CA VAL A 141 -14.39 -0.15 12.74
C VAL A 141 -15.24 -0.39 11.48
N LEU A 142 -16.42 -1.00 11.64
CA LEU A 142 -17.30 -1.32 10.51
C LEU A 142 -18.02 -0.08 9.96
N THR A 143 -18.50 0.81 10.83
CA THR A 143 -19.32 1.95 10.41
C THR A 143 -18.52 3.20 10.06
N ARG A 144 -17.29 3.35 10.55
CA ARG A 144 -16.43 4.50 10.27
C ARG A 144 -15.25 4.09 9.40
N ASP A 145 -14.39 3.21 9.90
CA ASP A 145 -13.09 2.95 9.28
C ASP A 145 -13.25 2.24 7.93
N PHE A 146 -14.15 1.25 7.86
CA PHE A 146 -14.43 0.51 6.64
C PHE A 146 -15.13 1.38 5.57
N LEU A 147 -16.04 2.27 5.98
CA LEU A 147 -16.68 3.21 5.06
C LEU A 147 -15.70 4.23 4.50
N VAL A 148 -14.80 4.76 5.34
CA VAL A 148 -13.73 5.67 4.88
C VAL A 148 -12.80 4.94 3.92
N LEU A 149 -12.40 3.71 4.23
CA LEU A 149 -11.57 2.88 3.35
C LEU A 149 -12.22 2.66 1.98
N ILE A 150 -13.49 2.25 1.94
CA ILE A 150 -14.22 2.05 0.68
C ILE A 150 -14.34 3.38 -0.08
N GLY A 151 -14.73 4.45 0.60
CA GLY A 151 -14.90 5.77 -0.01
C GLY A 151 -13.61 6.29 -0.64
N LEU A 152 -12.48 6.20 0.06
CA LEU A 152 -11.17 6.59 -0.46
C LEU A 152 -10.70 5.67 -1.58
N THR A 153 -11.01 4.37 -1.53
CA THR A 153 -10.66 3.41 -2.59
C THR A 153 -11.43 3.72 -3.87
N ILE A 154 -12.73 4.01 -3.77
CA ILE A 154 -13.56 4.44 -4.91
C ILE A 154 -13.09 5.79 -5.45
N ALA A 155 -12.76 6.75 -4.57
CA ALA A 155 -12.24 8.04 -4.98
C ALA A 155 -10.91 7.90 -5.74
N LEU A 156 -9.97 7.11 -5.22
CA LEU A 156 -8.70 6.81 -5.88
C LEU A 156 -8.94 6.14 -7.24
N PHE A 157 -9.84 5.16 -7.31
CA PHE A 157 -10.21 4.51 -8.56
C PHE A 157 -10.81 5.50 -9.56
N ALA A 158 -11.71 6.38 -9.13
CA ALA A 158 -12.30 7.39 -10.00
C ALA A 158 -11.29 8.44 -10.50
N MET A 159 -10.29 8.79 -9.68
CA MET A 159 -9.20 9.70 -10.07
C MET A 159 -8.22 9.02 -11.04
N ALA A 160 -7.93 7.74 -10.82
CA ALA A 160 -7.08 6.95 -11.70
C ALA A 160 -7.78 6.54 -13.01
N TYR A 161 -9.11 6.38 -12.97
CA TYR A 161 -9.93 5.98 -14.10
C TYR A 161 -10.50 7.22 -14.80
N ASN A 162 -9.73 7.81 -15.71
CA ASN A 162 -10.24 8.89 -16.56
C ASN A 162 -11.00 8.28 -17.76
N VAL A 163 -12.21 8.76 -18.05
CA VAL A 163 -13.18 8.21 -19.03
C VAL A 163 -12.74 8.42 -20.51
N GLY A 164 -11.44 8.55 -20.79
CA GLY A 164 -10.93 8.78 -22.16
C GLY A 164 -9.43 8.65 -22.39
N GLY A 165 -8.66 8.03 -21.47
CA GLY A 165 -7.22 7.79 -21.67
C GLY A 165 -6.49 7.37 -20.39
N ALA A 166 -5.16 7.19 -20.49
CA ALA A 166 -4.27 6.87 -19.37
C ALA A 166 -4.43 7.92 -18.25
N GLY A 167 -5.20 7.57 -17.22
CA GLY A 167 -5.53 8.48 -16.13
C GLY A 167 -4.31 8.78 -15.29
N LYS A 168 -3.96 10.06 -15.19
CA LYS A 168 -2.85 10.53 -14.34
C LYS A 168 -3.45 11.24 -13.14
N ILE A 169 -3.12 10.77 -11.94
CA ILE A 169 -3.49 11.45 -10.70
C ILE A 169 -2.83 12.83 -10.69
N LYS A 170 -3.64 13.89 -10.65
CA LYS A 170 -3.17 15.27 -10.63
C LYS A 170 -2.63 15.64 -9.25
N ARG A 171 -1.75 16.63 -9.18
CA ARG A 171 -1.24 17.17 -7.90
C ARG A 171 -2.36 17.64 -6.96
N SER A 172 -3.46 18.16 -7.50
CA SER A 172 -4.64 18.57 -6.73
C SER A 172 -5.37 17.37 -6.11
N GLU A 173 -5.47 16.26 -6.83
CA GLU A 173 -6.10 15.01 -6.38
C GLU A 173 -5.25 14.36 -5.28
N GLY A 174 -3.93 14.29 -5.48
CA GLY A 174 -2.99 13.83 -4.44
C GLY A 174 -3.02 14.72 -3.19
N GLY A 175 -3.11 16.04 -3.36
CA GLY A 175 -3.27 16.98 -2.24
C GLY A 175 -4.58 16.78 -1.47
N ALA A 176 -5.68 16.51 -2.17
CA ALA A 176 -6.97 16.20 -1.55
C ALA A 176 -6.93 14.87 -0.77
N LEU A 177 -6.30 13.83 -1.32
CA LEU A 177 -6.12 12.54 -0.63
C LEU A 177 -5.24 12.69 0.62
N LEU A 178 -4.15 13.46 0.54
CA LEU A 178 -3.29 13.75 1.69
C LEU A 178 -4.03 14.53 2.77
N LEU A 179 -4.83 15.53 2.39
CA LEU A 179 -5.65 16.28 3.32
C LEU A 179 -6.68 15.37 4.01
N ALA A 180 -7.34 14.48 3.25
CA ALA A 180 -8.28 13.51 3.81
C ALA A 180 -7.59 12.57 4.82
N PHE A 181 -6.37 12.11 4.53
CA PHE A 181 -5.55 11.33 5.45
C PHE A 181 -5.24 12.09 6.75
N VAL A 182 -4.78 13.34 6.66
CA VAL A 182 -4.46 14.16 7.85
C VAL A 182 -5.71 14.44 8.69
N VAL A 183 -6.83 14.77 8.06
CA VAL A 183 -8.12 15.00 8.74
C VAL A 183 -8.58 13.73 9.44
N TYR A 184 -8.53 12.58 8.76
CA TYR A 184 -8.94 11.30 9.34
C TYR A 184 -8.06 10.89 10.53
N MET A 185 -6.74 11.08 10.41
CA MET A 185 -5.82 10.89 11.53
C MET A 185 -6.15 11.80 12.72
N GLY A 186 -6.49 13.07 12.46
CA GLY A 186 -6.95 13.99 13.51
C GLY A 186 -8.20 13.50 14.22
N VAL A 187 -9.19 13.01 13.48
CA VAL A 187 -10.42 12.41 14.04
C VAL A 187 -10.11 11.18 14.89
N LEU A 188 -9.21 10.31 14.42
CA LEU A 188 -8.84 9.10 15.14
C LEU A 188 -8.12 9.41 16.46
N ILE A 189 -7.18 10.35 16.44
CA ILE A 189 -6.43 10.78 17.62
C ILE A 189 -7.36 11.47 18.63
N ALA A 190 -8.20 12.40 18.17
CA ALA A 190 -9.15 13.11 19.03
C ALA A 190 -10.21 12.20 19.65
N GLY A 191 -10.59 11.11 18.97
CA GLY A 191 -11.48 10.09 19.52
C GLY A 191 -10.80 9.11 20.49
N ALA A 192 -9.47 9.10 20.54
CA ALA A 192 -8.67 8.22 21.42
C ALA A 192 -8.17 8.92 22.70
N THR A 193 -8.22 10.26 22.73
CA THR A 193 -7.93 11.12 23.90
C THR A 193 -9.21 11.44 24.66
#